data_AF-A0A804QER2-F1
#
_entry.id   AF-A0A804QER2-F1
#
_cell.length_a   1.000
_cell.length_b   1.000
_cell.length_c   1.000
_cell.angle_alpha   90.00
_cell.angle_beta   90.00
_cell.angle_gamma   90.00
#
_symmetry.space_group_name_H-M   'P 1'
#
loop_
_entity.id
_entity.type
_entity.pdbx_description
1 polymer ?
#
loop_
_entity_poly.entity_id
_entity_poly.type
_entity_poly.pdbx_seq_one_letter_code
_entity_poly.pdbx_strand_id
1 'polypeptide(L)'
;MSRDSILAAELPSAYSRFSWKGLSPRDLLCSFCRLQRLPEPHFDVSRVSCDTLMSALSSEERGAPAGSAENQYTNDVRINKEKPDLFKCEVNIRSRKQEILLEYSAADTWSKESNAIQNSSLKVLIWFNNYFKKLTSKTGKLYLSESTAGVKVHSNIFLQEFAMCLPVYGKNGGSYSAMCSAVGSFSMDTQKKHLESTAKLTRIEGPDSGVFPSHGSLTCISYTASLVTKDKAKTYLLESHNEFEFEIGTGAVSNQLESCVTQLSVNQTARFVAELPPRDLIMAASCEFSHDLSNVSSGEPPKLLILFQQSF
;
A
#
# COMPACT_ATOMS: atom_id res chain seq x y z
N MET A 1 10.92 -2.89 -0.92
CA MET A 1 11.58 -4.05 -1.59
C MET A 1 11.28 -4.10 -3.08
N SER A 2 10.04 -4.34 -3.55
CA SER A 2 9.79 -4.46 -5.01
C SER A 2 10.10 -3.21 -5.83
N ARG A 3 10.16 -2.03 -5.19
CA ARG A 3 10.53 -0.75 -5.81
C ARG A 3 11.94 -0.32 -5.42
N ASP A 4 12.73 -1.24 -4.86
CA ASP A 4 14.05 -1.02 -4.25
C ASP A 4 14.12 0.08 -3.15
N SER A 5 12.97 0.61 -2.77
CA SER A 5 12.77 1.48 -1.61
C SER A 5 11.99 0.75 -0.52
N ILE A 6 12.44 0.92 0.72
CA ILE A 6 11.85 0.40 1.95
C ILE A 6 11.31 1.56 2.79
N LEU A 7 11.98 2.72 2.81
CA LEU A 7 11.62 3.84 3.68
C LEU A 7 10.67 4.83 3.01
N ALA A 8 10.81 5.08 1.70
CA ALA A 8 9.97 6.02 0.99
C ALA A 8 8.69 5.38 0.41
N ALA A 9 8.81 4.18 -0.17
CA ALA A 9 7.71 3.51 -0.85
C ALA A 9 6.65 2.95 0.11
N GLU A 10 5.38 3.16 -0.24
CA GLU A 10 4.22 2.55 0.41
C GLU A 10 3.38 1.78 -0.63
N LEU A 11 2.50 0.90 -0.16
CA LEU A 11 1.58 0.18 -1.03
C LEU A 11 0.45 1.12 -1.50
N PRO A 12 0.30 1.38 -2.80
CA PRO A 12 -0.74 2.28 -3.30
C PRO A 12 -2.15 1.76 -2.99
N SER A 13 -3.10 2.67 -2.81
CA SER A 13 -4.51 2.37 -2.53
C SER A 13 -5.32 1.95 -3.76
N ALA A 14 -4.83 2.28 -4.97
CA ALA A 14 -5.47 2.01 -6.25
C ALA A 14 -4.46 1.54 -7.29
N TYR A 15 -4.91 0.71 -8.22
CA TYR A 15 -4.07 0.22 -9.33
C TYR A 15 -4.35 1.03 -10.59
N SER A 16 -3.31 1.59 -11.17
CA SER A 16 -3.31 2.17 -12.51
C SER A 16 -2.19 1.56 -13.33
N ARG A 17 -2.53 0.99 -14.48
CA ARG A 17 -1.57 0.30 -15.36
C ARG A 17 -0.42 1.22 -15.80
N PHE A 18 -0.69 2.51 -15.98
CA PHE A 18 0.26 3.44 -16.57
C PHE A 18 1.21 4.07 -15.55
N SER A 19 0.83 4.09 -14.27
CA SER A 19 1.61 4.71 -13.20
C SER A 19 2.15 3.72 -12.18
N TRP A 20 1.67 2.47 -12.17
CA TRP A 20 2.15 1.45 -11.25
C TRP A 20 3.64 1.15 -11.44
N LYS A 21 4.39 1.09 -10.33
CA LYS A 21 5.84 0.80 -10.32
C LYS A 21 6.14 -0.45 -9.47
N GLY A 22 7.08 -1.27 -9.94
CA GLY A 22 7.45 -2.55 -9.32
C GLY A 22 6.62 -3.73 -9.84
N LEU A 23 6.60 -4.82 -9.07
CA LEU A 23 5.81 -6.01 -9.37
C LEU A 23 4.32 -5.66 -9.43
N SER A 24 3.59 -6.24 -10.39
CA SER A 24 2.15 -6.07 -10.46
C SER A 24 1.48 -6.54 -9.17
N PRO A 25 0.33 -5.98 -8.75
CA PRO A 25 -0.38 -6.44 -7.55
C PRO A 25 -0.58 -7.97 -7.51
N ARG A 26 -0.91 -8.59 -8.64
CA ARG A 26 -1.02 -10.05 -8.77
C ARG A 26 0.29 -10.75 -8.42
N ASP A 27 1.39 -10.34 -9.04
CA ASP A 27 2.68 -11.00 -8.85
C ASP A 27 3.25 -10.74 -7.46
N LEU A 28 2.94 -9.57 -6.87
CA LEU A 28 3.28 -9.25 -5.49
C LEU A 28 2.51 -10.14 -4.51
N LEU A 29 1.22 -10.40 -4.75
CA LEU A 29 0.42 -11.32 -3.94
C LEU A 29 0.92 -12.77 -4.06
N CYS A 30 1.21 -13.24 -5.28
CA CYS A 30 1.83 -14.54 -5.52
C CYS A 30 3.17 -14.68 -4.78
N SER A 31 4.01 -13.65 -4.85
CA SER A 31 5.30 -13.62 -4.15
C SER A 31 5.14 -13.63 -2.62
N PHE A 32 4.16 -12.90 -2.10
CA PHE A 32 3.81 -12.93 -0.68
C PHE A 32 3.38 -14.34 -0.23
N CYS A 33 2.47 -14.98 -0.95
CA CYS A 33 2.02 -16.35 -0.64
C CYS A 33 3.20 -17.33 -0.63
N ARG A 34 4.07 -17.29 -1.65
CA ARG A 34 5.29 -18.11 -1.71
C ARG A 34 6.21 -17.87 -0.52
N LEU A 35 6.45 -16.61 -0.14
CA LEU A 35 7.30 -16.26 1.01
C LEU A 35 6.74 -16.83 2.33
N GLN A 36 5.42 -16.83 2.49
CA GLN A 36 4.74 -17.39 3.66
C GLN A 36 4.55 -18.92 3.60
N ARG A 37 5.06 -19.56 2.53
CA ARG A 37 4.87 -20.99 2.23
C ARG A 37 3.39 -21.38 2.12
N LEU A 38 2.56 -20.47 1.63
CA LEU A 38 1.17 -20.72 1.27
C LEU A 38 1.10 -21.17 -0.20
N PRO A 39 0.06 -21.92 -0.59
CA PRO A 39 -0.29 -22.12 -1.99
C PRO A 39 -0.47 -20.77 -2.72
N GLU A 40 -0.27 -20.77 -4.03
CA GLU A 40 -0.56 -19.61 -4.89
C GLU A 40 -2.03 -19.18 -4.74
N PRO A 41 -2.32 -17.86 -4.78
CA PRO A 41 -3.68 -17.35 -4.70
C PRO A 41 -4.53 -17.88 -5.86
N HIS A 42 -5.76 -18.28 -5.55
CA HIS A 42 -6.74 -18.69 -6.55
C HIS A 42 -7.56 -17.49 -7.01
N PHE A 43 -7.54 -17.22 -8.32
CA PHE A 43 -8.30 -16.15 -8.96
C PHE A 43 -9.49 -16.74 -9.71
N ASP A 44 -10.70 -16.36 -9.32
CA ASP A 44 -11.92 -16.71 -10.06
C ASP A 44 -12.44 -15.47 -10.78
N VAL A 45 -12.41 -15.49 -12.11
CA VAL A 45 -12.83 -14.37 -12.94
C VAL A 45 -14.19 -14.68 -13.56
N SER A 46 -15.18 -13.84 -13.27
CA SER A 46 -16.51 -13.94 -13.86
C SER A 46 -16.76 -12.79 -14.84
N ARG A 47 -17.36 -13.12 -15.99
CA ARG A 47 -17.97 -12.14 -16.89
C ARG A 47 -19.36 -11.79 -16.37
N VAL A 48 -19.61 -10.50 -16.18
CA VAL A 48 -20.91 -9.95 -15.81
C VAL A 48 -21.54 -9.38 -17.09
N SER A 49 -22.60 -10.02 -17.58
CA SER A 49 -23.37 -9.48 -18.69
C SER A 49 -24.16 -8.26 -18.22
N CYS A 50 -24.15 -7.17 -19.00
CA CYS A 50 -24.89 -5.94 -18.71
C CYS A 50 -26.41 -6.17 -18.53
N ASP A 51 -26.96 -7.29 -19.02
CA ASP A 51 -28.37 -7.65 -18.83
C ASP A 51 -28.73 -7.84 -17.36
N THR A 52 -27.76 -8.23 -16.52
CA THR A 52 -27.96 -8.42 -15.08
C THR A 52 -28.01 -7.09 -14.33
N LEU A 53 -27.29 -6.06 -14.79
CA LEU A 53 -27.25 -4.75 -14.14
C LEU A 53 -28.44 -3.86 -14.53
N MET A 54 -28.90 -3.95 -15.79
CA MET A 54 -30.07 -3.19 -16.24
C MET A 54 -31.38 -3.71 -15.64
N SER A 55 -31.47 -5.01 -15.29
CA SER A 55 -32.65 -5.58 -14.65
C SER A 55 -32.84 -5.08 -13.20
N ALA A 56 -31.74 -4.77 -12.50
CA ALA A 56 -31.78 -4.21 -11.15
C ALA A 56 -32.19 -2.72 -11.13
N LEU A 57 -31.98 -1.98 -12.22
CA LEU A 57 -32.35 -0.57 -12.35
C LEU A 57 -33.71 -0.34 -13.00
N SER A 58 -34.26 -1.33 -13.72
CA SER A 58 -35.55 -1.21 -14.43
C SER A 58 -36.74 -1.77 -13.65
N SER A 59 -36.55 -2.29 -12.43
CA SER A 59 -37.65 -2.80 -11.61
C SER A 59 -38.43 -1.73 -10.82
N GLU A 60 -37.98 -0.46 -10.82
CA GLU A 60 -38.64 0.63 -10.08
C GLU A 60 -39.57 1.55 -10.91
N GLU A 61 -39.74 1.35 -12.22
CA GLU A 61 -40.71 2.12 -13.02
C GLU A 61 -41.64 1.22 -13.83
N ARG A 62 -42.75 0.79 -13.22
CA ARG A 62 -43.96 0.37 -13.96
C ARG A 62 -45.11 1.35 -13.68
N GLY A 63 -45.09 2.47 -14.39
CA GLY A 63 -46.25 3.32 -14.65
C GLY A 63 -46.60 3.26 -16.14
N ALA A 64 -47.85 2.95 -16.47
CA ALA A 64 -48.32 2.50 -17.78
C ALA A 64 -48.11 3.48 -18.96
N PRO A 65 -47.92 2.98 -20.21
CA PRO A 65 -47.81 3.83 -21.39
C PRO A 65 -49.20 4.08 -22.03
N ALA A 66 -49.46 5.33 -22.40
CA ALA A 66 -50.61 5.70 -23.22
C ALA A 66 -50.15 6.52 -24.44
N GLY A 67 -50.35 5.93 -25.62
CA GLY A 67 -50.91 6.64 -26.78
C GLY A 67 -50.04 7.62 -27.56
N SER A 68 -49.71 7.19 -28.78
CA SER A 68 -49.90 7.93 -30.05
C SER A 68 -48.68 8.48 -30.80
N ALA A 69 -48.75 8.17 -32.10
CA ALA A 69 -48.27 8.92 -33.27
C ALA A 69 -46.77 8.90 -33.62
N GLU A 70 -46.46 7.97 -34.53
CA GLU A 70 -45.75 8.20 -35.80
C GLU A 70 -44.78 9.40 -35.89
N ASN A 71 -43.50 9.09 -36.05
CA ASN A 71 -42.61 9.80 -36.99
C ASN A 71 -41.47 8.86 -37.39
N GLN A 72 -41.55 8.33 -38.62
CA GLN A 72 -40.44 7.69 -39.30
C GLN A 72 -39.48 8.78 -39.81
N TYR A 73 -38.28 8.84 -39.26
CA TYR A 73 -37.11 9.36 -39.96
C TYR A 73 -35.97 8.36 -39.81
N THR A 74 -35.72 7.67 -40.91
CA THR A 74 -34.55 6.82 -41.17
C THR A 74 -33.27 7.64 -41.08
N ASN A 75 -32.37 7.27 -40.17
CA ASN A 75 -30.94 7.41 -40.38
C ASN A 75 -30.24 6.16 -39.82
N ASP A 76 -29.66 5.45 -40.77
CA ASP A 76 -29.02 4.15 -40.67
C ASP A 76 -27.62 4.33 -40.07
N VAL A 77 -27.47 3.99 -38.79
CA VAL A 77 -26.17 3.72 -38.18
C VAL A 77 -26.33 2.46 -37.32
N ARG A 78 -26.20 1.30 -37.96
CA ARG A 78 -25.90 0.04 -37.27
C ARG A 78 -24.50 0.12 -36.65
N ILE A 79 -24.35 0.87 -35.57
CA ILE A 79 -23.33 0.53 -34.58
C ILE A 79 -23.89 -0.69 -33.87
N ASN A 80 -23.37 -1.87 -34.20
CA ASN A 80 -23.41 -3.00 -33.28
C ASN A 80 -22.76 -2.51 -31.98
N LYS A 81 -23.57 -1.98 -31.06
CA LYS A 81 -23.15 -1.75 -29.68
C LYS A 81 -23.05 -3.13 -29.05
N GLU A 82 -21.94 -3.84 -29.34
CA GLU A 82 -21.49 -4.92 -28.48
C GLU A 82 -21.45 -4.34 -27.06
N LYS A 83 -22.32 -4.88 -26.19
CA LYS A 83 -22.35 -4.46 -24.78
C LYS A 83 -20.96 -4.74 -24.23
N PRO A 84 -20.29 -3.74 -23.63
CA PRO A 84 -18.95 -3.95 -23.12
C PRO A 84 -18.98 -5.06 -22.08
N ASP A 85 -18.17 -6.09 -22.27
CA ASP A 85 -17.98 -7.13 -21.27
C ASP A 85 -17.43 -6.50 -19.98
N LEU A 86 -18.10 -6.78 -18.86
CA LEU A 86 -17.64 -6.39 -17.54
C LEU A 86 -17.10 -7.62 -16.81
N PHE A 87 -16.03 -7.45 -16.05
CA PHE A 87 -15.33 -8.51 -15.36
C PHE A 87 -15.28 -8.24 -13.86
N LYS A 88 -15.48 -9.28 -13.07
CA LYS A 88 -15.19 -9.33 -11.63
C LYS A 88 -14.15 -10.40 -11.36
N CYS A 89 -13.35 -10.23 -10.32
CA CYS A 89 -12.40 -11.23 -9.90
C CYS A 89 -12.50 -11.45 -8.39
N GLU A 90 -12.79 -12.68 -8.00
CA GLU A 90 -12.69 -13.13 -6.61
C GLU A 90 -11.32 -13.74 -6.35
N VAL A 91 -10.83 -13.60 -5.12
CA VAL A 91 -9.50 -14.08 -4.73
C VAL A 91 -9.60 -14.90 -3.46
N ASN A 92 -9.09 -16.12 -3.51
CA ASN A 92 -9.06 -17.03 -2.36
C ASN A 92 -7.61 -17.36 -1.99
N ILE A 93 -7.27 -17.15 -0.72
CA ILE A 93 -5.99 -17.58 -0.12
C ILE A 93 -6.24 -18.84 0.70
N ARG A 94 -5.43 -19.86 0.48
CA ARG A 94 -5.54 -21.16 1.17
C ARG A 94 -4.37 -21.41 2.11
N SER A 95 -4.60 -22.24 3.11
CA SER A 95 -3.61 -22.77 4.04
C SER A 95 -2.77 -23.85 3.36
N ARG A 96 -1.70 -24.29 4.01
CA ARG A 96 -0.93 -25.46 3.56
C ARG A 96 -1.78 -26.73 3.49
N LYS A 97 -2.82 -26.80 4.32
CA LYS A 97 -3.81 -27.89 4.36
C LYS A 97 -4.94 -27.73 3.33
N GLN A 98 -4.84 -26.76 2.42
CA GLN A 98 -5.86 -26.43 1.41
C GLN A 98 -7.18 -25.87 1.98
N GLU A 99 -7.20 -25.48 3.25
CA GLU A 99 -8.35 -24.83 3.87
C GLU A 99 -8.35 -23.33 3.53
N ILE A 100 -9.53 -22.74 3.33
CA ILE A 100 -9.62 -21.32 2.95
C ILE A 100 -9.28 -20.46 4.17
N LEU A 101 -8.30 -19.55 4.01
CA LEU A 101 -7.87 -18.59 5.02
C LEU A 101 -8.60 -17.26 4.87
N LEU A 102 -8.69 -16.80 3.61
CA LEU A 102 -9.21 -15.50 3.24
C LEU A 102 -9.91 -15.60 1.89
N GLU A 103 -11.11 -15.03 1.82
CA GLU A 103 -11.93 -14.88 0.62
C GLU A 103 -12.10 -13.39 0.35
N TYR A 104 -11.93 -12.97 -0.90
CA TYR A 104 -12.23 -11.64 -1.36
C TYR A 104 -13.23 -11.69 -2.52
N SER A 105 -14.37 -11.04 -2.33
CA SER A 105 -15.40 -10.88 -3.37
C SER A 105 -15.42 -9.43 -3.86
N ALA A 106 -15.23 -9.24 -5.17
CA ALA A 106 -15.18 -7.92 -5.78
C ALA A 106 -16.56 -7.25 -5.88
N ALA A 107 -16.68 -6.07 -5.28
CA ALA A 107 -17.84 -5.20 -5.49
C ALA A 107 -17.83 -4.59 -6.89
N ASP A 108 -16.67 -4.06 -7.30
CA ASP A 108 -16.48 -3.32 -8.55
C ASP A 108 -16.40 -4.23 -9.77
N THR A 109 -16.76 -3.67 -10.94
CA THR A 109 -16.61 -4.33 -12.24
C THR A 109 -15.62 -3.56 -13.11
N TRP A 110 -14.92 -4.27 -14.00
CA TRP A 110 -13.89 -3.70 -14.86
C TRP A 110 -14.12 -4.09 -16.31
N SER A 111 -13.81 -3.19 -17.25
CA SER A 111 -13.92 -3.48 -18.70
C SER A 111 -12.85 -4.44 -19.23
N LYS A 112 -11.82 -4.74 -18.42
CA LYS A 112 -10.73 -5.67 -18.76
C LYS A 112 -10.55 -6.67 -17.64
N GLU A 113 -10.51 -7.96 -17.97
CA GLU A 113 -10.19 -9.06 -17.05
C GLU A 113 -8.90 -8.79 -16.26
N SER A 114 -7.84 -8.39 -16.95
CA SER A 114 -6.56 -8.04 -16.31
C SER A 114 -6.69 -6.96 -15.23
N ASN A 115 -7.54 -5.96 -15.43
CA ASN A 115 -7.75 -4.91 -14.42
C ASN A 115 -8.54 -5.44 -13.22
N ALA A 116 -9.51 -6.34 -13.44
CA ALA A 116 -10.23 -7.00 -12.35
C ALA A 116 -9.27 -7.79 -11.47
N ILE A 117 -8.40 -8.61 -12.07
CA ILE A 117 -7.41 -9.41 -11.33
C ILE A 117 -6.48 -8.49 -10.52
N GLN A 118 -5.88 -7.48 -11.15
CA GLN A 118 -4.89 -6.60 -10.47
C GLN A 118 -5.51 -5.81 -9.32
N ASN A 119 -6.73 -5.28 -9.49
CA ASN A 119 -7.40 -4.54 -8.44
C ASN A 119 -7.83 -5.47 -7.29
N SER A 120 -8.36 -6.65 -7.58
CA SER A 120 -8.71 -7.62 -6.55
C SER A 120 -7.47 -8.09 -5.77
N SER A 121 -6.35 -8.37 -6.45
CA SER A 121 -5.07 -8.66 -5.78
C SER A 121 -4.63 -7.51 -4.87
N LEU A 122 -4.76 -6.27 -5.31
CA LEU A 122 -4.38 -5.10 -4.52
C LEU A 122 -5.23 -4.97 -3.25
N LYS A 123 -6.55 -5.21 -3.33
CA LYS A 123 -7.44 -5.18 -2.16
C LYS A 123 -7.04 -6.21 -1.10
N VAL A 124 -6.66 -7.42 -1.53
CA VAL A 124 -6.13 -8.46 -0.64
C VAL A 124 -4.80 -8.05 -0.01
N LEU A 125 -3.88 -7.49 -0.79
CA LEU A 125 -2.59 -6.99 -0.30
C LEU A 125 -2.75 -5.84 0.71
N ILE A 126 -3.65 -4.89 0.47
CA ILE A 126 -3.96 -3.79 1.40
C ILE A 126 -4.49 -4.36 2.71
N TRP A 127 -5.37 -5.38 2.66
CA TRP A 127 -5.86 -6.04 3.86
C TRP A 127 -4.71 -6.66 4.68
N PHE A 128 -3.81 -7.41 4.03
CA PHE A 128 -2.62 -7.96 4.70
C PHE A 128 -1.73 -6.85 5.28
N ASN A 129 -1.46 -5.79 4.52
CA ASN A 129 -0.65 -4.66 4.97
C ASN A 129 -1.24 -4.04 6.25
N ASN A 130 -2.55 -3.81 6.27
CA ASN A 130 -3.25 -3.27 7.45
C ASN A 130 -3.20 -4.22 8.65
N TYR A 131 -3.34 -5.53 8.41
CA TYR A 131 -3.20 -6.53 9.47
C TYR A 131 -1.81 -6.50 10.12
N PHE A 132 -0.73 -6.51 9.32
CA PHE A 132 0.64 -6.48 9.85
C PHE A 132 1.03 -5.12 10.46
N LYS A 133 0.54 -4.00 9.92
CA LYS A 133 0.71 -2.67 10.53
C LYS A 133 0.03 -2.58 11.91
N LYS A 134 -1.10 -3.26 12.12
CA LYS A 134 -1.74 -3.36 13.44
C LYS A 134 -1.00 -4.28 14.39
N LEU A 135 -0.49 -5.41 13.88
CA LEU A 135 0.27 -6.37 14.68
C LEU A 135 1.53 -5.75 15.29
N THR A 136 2.19 -4.86 14.56
CA THR A 136 3.35 -4.10 15.04
C THR A 136 2.99 -2.90 15.93
N SER A 137 1.71 -2.51 15.97
CA SER A 137 1.22 -1.44 16.83
C SER A 137 0.99 -1.93 18.25
N LYS A 138 1.33 -1.12 19.26
CA LYS A 138 1.20 -1.45 20.69
C LYS A 138 -0.25 -1.68 21.17
N THR A 139 -1.25 -1.52 20.32
CA THR A 139 -2.66 -1.71 20.68
C THR A 139 -2.97 -3.21 20.75
N GLY A 140 -2.72 -3.81 21.92
CA GLY A 140 -2.74 -5.24 22.22
C GLY A 140 -4.08 -5.98 22.13
N LYS A 141 -4.96 -5.62 21.19
CA LYS A 141 -6.11 -6.43 20.81
C LYS A 141 -6.21 -6.51 19.29
N LEU A 142 -5.68 -7.60 18.74
CA LEU A 142 -5.90 -7.97 17.34
C LEU A 142 -7.36 -8.40 17.18
N TYR A 143 -8.19 -7.49 16.70
CA TYR A 143 -9.49 -7.86 16.18
C TYR A 143 -9.34 -8.06 14.67
N LEU A 144 -9.48 -9.30 14.21
CA LEU A 144 -9.59 -9.66 12.77
C LEU A 144 -10.88 -9.11 12.13
N SER A 145 -11.60 -8.23 12.82
CA SER A 145 -12.97 -7.80 12.53
C SER A 145 -13.06 -6.53 11.68
N GLU A 146 -11.95 -5.89 11.30
CA GLU A 146 -12.03 -4.83 10.30
C GLU A 146 -12.15 -5.47 8.91
N SER A 147 -13.40 -5.79 8.56
CA SER A 147 -13.79 -6.16 7.21
C SER A 147 -13.53 -4.95 6.29
N THR A 148 -12.39 -4.97 5.61
CA THR A 148 -12.29 -4.25 4.33
C THR A 148 -13.40 -4.80 3.44
N ALA A 149 -14.20 -3.92 2.83
CA ALA A 149 -15.36 -4.34 2.04
C ALA A 149 -15.02 -5.50 1.09
N GLY A 150 -15.76 -6.60 1.20
CA GLY A 150 -15.58 -7.81 0.39
C GLY A 150 -14.60 -8.84 0.94
N VAL A 151 -13.87 -8.57 2.03
CA VAL A 151 -12.94 -9.55 2.64
C VAL A 151 -13.62 -10.33 3.76
N LYS A 152 -13.55 -11.67 3.67
CA LYS A 152 -14.01 -12.62 4.68
C LYS A 152 -12.84 -13.50 5.13
N VAL A 153 -12.63 -13.59 6.44
CA VAL A 153 -11.46 -14.25 7.04
C VAL A 153 -11.90 -15.38 7.94
N HIS A 154 -11.32 -16.56 7.73
CA HIS A 154 -11.54 -17.73 8.58
C HIS A 154 -10.56 -17.67 9.76
N SER A 155 -10.94 -16.92 10.80
CA SER A 155 -10.06 -16.48 11.89
C SER A 155 -9.26 -17.60 12.57
N ASN A 156 -9.88 -18.74 12.87
CA ASN A 156 -9.21 -19.86 13.55
C ASN A 156 -8.05 -20.43 12.70
N ILE A 157 -8.30 -20.64 11.40
CA ILE A 157 -7.30 -21.20 10.48
C ILE A 157 -6.24 -20.13 10.18
N PHE A 158 -6.67 -18.88 10.00
CA PHE A 158 -5.77 -17.74 9.77
C PHE A 158 -4.77 -17.57 10.92
N LEU A 159 -5.25 -17.53 12.17
CA LEU A 159 -4.39 -17.41 13.34
C LEU A 159 -3.45 -18.61 13.49
N GLN A 160 -3.92 -19.82 13.18
CA GLN A 160 -3.07 -21.02 13.23
C GLN A 160 -1.94 -20.96 12.19
N GLU A 161 -2.25 -20.56 10.95
CA GLU A 161 -1.27 -20.51 9.87
C GLU A 161 -0.24 -19.39 10.08
N PHE A 162 -0.67 -18.25 10.61
CA PHE A 162 0.19 -17.10 10.89
C PHE A 162 0.71 -17.03 12.33
N ALA A 163 0.47 -18.05 13.17
CA ALA A 163 0.93 -18.09 14.56
C ALA A 163 2.45 -17.93 14.67
N MET A 164 3.21 -18.51 13.73
CA MET A 164 4.68 -18.40 13.68
C MET A 164 5.18 -17.01 13.28
N CYS A 165 4.33 -16.17 12.68
CA CYS A 165 4.66 -14.78 12.40
C CYS A 165 4.51 -13.92 13.66
N LEU A 166 3.67 -14.31 14.62
CA LEU A 166 3.39 -13.53 15.83
C LEU A 166 4.64 -13.28 16.70
N PRO A 167 5.60 -14.21 16.89
CA PRO A 167 6.84 -13.90 17.60
C PRO A 167 7.76 -12.93 16.87
N VAL A 168 7.70 -12.89 15.53
CA VAL A 168 8.54 -12.01 14.69
C VAL A 168 8.01 -10.57 14.71
N TYR A 169 6.69 -10.40 14.77
CA TYR A 169 6.04 -9.09 14.70
C TYR A 169 5.44 -8.59 16.03
N GLY A 170 5.17 -9.50 16.96
CA GLY A 170 4.63 -9.24 18.28
C GLY A 170 5.75 -9.28 19.33
N LYS A 171 5.97 -8.15 19.99
CA LYS A 171 6.76 -8.12 21.23
C LYS A 171 6.07 -9.00 22.27
N ASN A 172 6.60 -10.20 22.48
CA ASN A 172 6.17 -11.14 23.51
C ASN A 172 6.28 -10.49 24.91
N GLY A 173 5.16 -9.99 25.42
CA GLY A 173 4.86 -9.93 26.84
C GLY A 173 4.17 -11.23 27.24
N GLY A 174 4.93 -12.31 27.40
CA GLY A 174 4.38 -13.63 27.71
C GLY A 174 5.49 -14.67 27.84
N SER A 175 5.86 -14.95 29.08
CA SER A 175 6.97 -15.81 29.49
C SER A 175 6.81 -17.27 29.03
N TYR A 176 7.49 -17.68 27.95
CA TYR A 176 7.95 -19.07 27.75
C TYR A 176 9.25 -19.11 26.91
N SER A 177 10.37 -19.27 27.61
CA SER A 177 11.49 -20.17 27.30
C SER A 177 12.18 -20.15 25.91
N ALA A 178 13.42 -19.65 25.95
CA ALA A 178 14.66 -20.26 25.42
C ALA A 178 15.00 -20.16 23.91
N MET A 179 16.24 -19.71 23.70
CA MET A 179 17.05 -19.71 22.46
C MET A 179 16.66 -18.70 21.36
N CYS A 180 17.09 -17.44 21.54
CA CYS A 180 17.67 -16.52 20.53
C CYS A 180 17.68 -15.08 21.06
N SER A 181 18.39 -14.83 22.17
CA SER A 181 18.60 -13.49 22.73
C SER A 181 19.93 -12.93 22.21
N ALA A 182 19.89 -12.23 21.06
CA ALA A 182 21.02 -11.44 20.57
C ALA A 182 20.63 -10.03 20.09
N VAL A 183 19.37 -9.61 20.26
CA VAL A 183 18.92 -8.28 19.81
C VAL A 183 18.32 -7.55 21.01
N GLY A 184 19.07 -6.58 21.54
CA GLY A 184 18.66 -5.76 22.68
C GLY A 184 17.30 -5.10 22.45
N SER A 185 16.43 -5.16 23.45
CA SER A 185 15.10 -4.56 23.37
C SER A 185 15.20 -3.03 23.46
N PHE A 186 14.79 -2.33 22.41
CA PHE A 186 14.48 -0.91 22.52
C PHE A 186 13.08 -0.76 23.13
N SER A 187 13.00 -0.24 24.36
CA SER A 187 11.75 0.29 24.90
C SER A 187 11.55 1.70 24.34
N MET A 188 10.77 1.81 23.26
CA MET A 188 10.36 3.10 22.71
C MET A 188 9.00 3.46 23.30
N ASP A 189 8.99 4.26 24.36
CA ASP A 189 7.80 4.99 24.81
C ASP A 189 7.65 6.27 23.99
N THR A 190 7.13 6.12 22.78
CA THR A 190 6.50 7.24 22.06
C THR A 190 5.01 7.15 22.30
N GLN A 191 4.52 7.95 23.25
CA GLN A 191 3.11 8.32 23.29
C GLN A 191 2.75 8.88 21.90
N LYS A 192 1.97 8.12 21.12
CA LYS A 192 1.28 8.64 19.95
C LYS A 192 0.30 9.71 20.42
N LYS A 193 0.78 10.96 20.52
CA LYS A 193 -0.11 12.08 20.29
C LYS A 193 -0.56 11.96 18.84
N HIS A 194 -1.88 12.01 18.65
CA HIS A 194 -2.53 12.21 17.37
C HIS A 194 -2.09 13.59 16.82
N LEU A 195 -0.84 13.66 16.37
CA LEU A 195 -0.31 14.81 15.66
C LEU A 195 -0.62 14.53 14.21
N GLU A 196 -1.52 15.32 13.63
CA GLU A 196 -1.58 15.50 12.18
C GLU A 196 -0.14 15.68 11.72
N SER A 197 0.41 14.66 11.06
CA SER A 197 1.85 14.57 10.78
C SER A 197 2.19 15.51 9.63
N THR A 198 2.17 16.81 9.93
CA THR A 198 2.69 17.84 9.04
C THR A 198 4.21 17.78 9.15
N ALA A 199 4.82 17.00 8.27
CA ALA A 199 6.25 17.12 8.02
C ALA A 199 6.54 18.56 7.60
N LYS A 200 7.31 19.29 8.42
CA LYS A 200 7.68 20.66 8.10
C LYS A 200 8.94 20.64 7.25
N LEU A 201 8.81 21.10 6.01
CA LEU A 201 9.95 21.34 5.13
C LEU A 201 10.93 22.30 5.80
N THR A 202 12.21 21.98 5.69
CA THR A 202 13.29 22.87 6.09
C THR A 202 14.18 23.15 4.89
N ARG A 203 14.48 24.43 4.65
CA ARG A 203 15.38 24.92 3.59
C ARG A 203 15.00 24.39 2.20
N ILE A 204 14.04 25.05 1.59
CA ILE A 204 13.79 24.90 0.16
C ILE A 204 14.89 25.68 -0.57
N GLU A 205 15.60 25.01 -1.47
CA GLU A 205 16.68 25.54 -2.28
C GLU A 205 16.37 25.29 -3.76
N GLY A 206 16.87 26.15 -4.64
CA GLY A 206 16.64 26.04 -6.09
C GLY A 206 15.58 27.01 -6.63
N PRO A 207 15.53 27.18 -7.97
CA PRO A 207 14.60 28.08 -8.61
C PRO A 207 13.16 27.59 -8.47
N ASP A 208 12.24 28.49 -8.13
CA ASP A 208 10.82 28.19 -8.17
C ASP A 208 10.34 28.24 -9.62
N SER A 209 10.00 27.09 -10.18
CA SER A 209 9.46 26.98 -11.55
C SER A 209 7.97 27.36 -11.62
N GLY A 210 7.28 27.47 -10.49
CA GLY A 210 5.82 27.65 -10.40
C GLY A 210 5.00 26.43 -10.81
N VAL A 211 5.65 25.32 -11.19
CA VAL A 211 5.00 24.06 -11.59
C VAL A 211 5.03 23.11 -10.41
N PHE A 212 3.87 22.88 -9.81
CA PHE A 212 3.67 21.99 -8.67
C PHE A 212 2.92 20.74 -9.13
N PRO A 213 3.23 19.56 -8.56
CA PRO A 213 2.56 18.32 -8.96
C PRO A 213 1.13 18.29 -8.41
N SER A 214 0.19 17.78 -9.19
CA SER A 214 -1.24 17.70 -8.84
C SER A 214 -1.66 16.27 -8.52
N HIS A 215 -2.78 16.09 -7.82
CA HIS A 215 -3.34 14.74 -7.64
C HIS A 215 -3.54 14.02 -8.99
N GLY A 216 -3.09 12.76 -9.07
CA GLY A 216 -3.09 11.95 -10.28
C GLY A 216 -1.92 12.20 -11.24
N SER A 217 -1.05 13.19 -10.99
CA SER A 217 0.17 13.36 -11.78
C SER A 217 1.25 12.38 -11.32
N LEU A 218 2.00 11.84 -12.28
CA LEU A 218 3.25 11.15 -12.00
C LEU A 218 4.33 12.20 -11.72
N THR A 219 5.03 12.06 -10.59
CA THR A 219 6.19 12.89 -10.25
C THR A 219 7.43 12.03 -10.14
N CYS A 220 8.59 12.62 -10.38
CA CYS A 220 9.88 11.99 -10.16
C CYS A 220 10.73 12.83 -9.19
N ILE A 221 11.30 12.16 -8.20
CA ILE A 221 12.25 12.77 -7.25
C ILE A 221 13.57 12.00 -7.27
N SER A 222 14.64 12.70 -6.92
CA SER A 222 15.83 12.06 -6.34
C SER A 222 15.77 12.23 -4.82
N TYR A 223 16.18 11.23 -4.04
CA TYR A 223 16.22 11.36 -2.59
C TYR A 223 17.29 10.52 -1.90
N THR A 224 17.63 10.92 -0.69
CA THR A 224 18.45 10.19 0.27
C THR A 224 17.74 10.18 1.62
N ALA A 225 17.76 9.03 2.29
CA ALA A 225 17.25 8.86 3.64
C ALA A 225 18.41 8.46 4.55
N SER A 226 18.64 9.24 5.60
CA SER A 226 19.78 9.06 6.50
C SER A 226 19.36 9.15 7.96
N LEU A 227 19.95 8.30 8.79
CA LEU A 227 19.81 8.35 10.23
C LEU A 227 20.86 9.29 10.82
N VAL A 228 20.43 10.34 11.52
CA VAL A 228 21.32 11.36 12.09
C VAL A 228 21.23 11.33 13.62
N THR A 229 22.36 11.19 14.29
CA THR A 229 22.43 11.31 15.76
C THR A 229 22.20 12.75 16.19
N LYS A 230 21.67 13.00 17.40
CA LYS A 230 21.29 14.37 17.83
C LYS A 230 22.46 15.36 17.83
N ASP A 231 23.65 14.88 18.20
CA ASP A 231 24.90 15.65 18.16
C ASP A 231 25.39 15.94 16.72
N LYS A 232 24.70 15.38 15.71
CA LYS A 232 25.10 15.38 14.30
C LYS A 232 26.50 14.82 14.08
N ALA A 233 27.05 14.10 15.05
CA ALA A 233 28.39 13.54 14.97
C ALA A 233 28.45 12.39 13.97
N LYS A 234 27.35 11.65 13.82
CA LYS A 234 27.25 10.53 12.88
C LYS A 234 25.99 10.64 12.03
N THR A 235 26.18 10.40 10.74
CA THR A 235 25.11 10.27 9.74
C THR A 235 25.27 8.92 9.08
N TYR A 236 24.23 8.11 9.10
CA TYR A 236 24.20 6.79 8.48
C TYR A 236 23.27 6.86 7.28
N LEU A 237 23.80 6.67 6.07
CA LEU A 237 22.97 6.57 4.88
C LEU A 237 22.20 5.24 4.94
N LEU A 238 20.87 5.33 4.87
CA LEU A 238 20.01 4.16 4.86
C LEU A 238 19.60 3.80 3.44
N GLU A 239 19.14 4.77 2.65
CA GLU A 239 18.57 4.55 1.32
C GLU A 239 18.89 5.74 0.42
N SER A 240 19.16 5.50 -0.86
CA SER A 240 19.46 6.54 -1.85
C SER A 240 18.92 6.14 -3.21
N HIS A 241 18.18 7.03 -3.86
CA HIS A 241 17.65 6.84 -5.21
C HIS A 241 17.84 8.12 -6.04
N ASN A 242 18.41 7.98 -7.23
CA ASN A 242 18.56 9.10 -8.16
C ASN A 242 17.27 9.41 -8.91
N GLU A 243 16.46 8.39 -9.17
CA GLU A 243 15.16 8.52 -9.83
C GLU A 243 14.17 7.64 -9.09
N PHE A 244 13.11 8.26 -8.60
CA PHE A 244 12.04 7.58 -7.90
C PHE A 244 10.70 8.19 -8.29
N GLU A 245 9.99 7.45 -9.14
CA GLU A 245 8.72 7.87 -9.72
C GLU A 245 7.53 7.34 -8.91
N PHE A 246 6.52 8.18 -8.69
CA PHE A 246 5.27 7.79 -8.04
C PHE A 246 4.11 8.72 -8.43
N GLU A 247 2.88 8.24 -8.26
CA GLU A 247 1.67 9.02 -8.56
C GLU A 247 1.13 9.70 -7.30
N ILE A 248 0.95 11.01 -7.36
CA ILE A 248 0.42 11.82 -6.26
C ILE A 248 -1.04 11.45 -5.96
N GLY A 249 -1.39 11.30 -4.69
CA GLY A 249 -2.75 11.01 -4.23
C GLY A 249 -3.11 9.53 -4.17
N THR A 250 -2.21 8.64 -4.60
CA THR A 250 -2.45 7.20 -4.54
C THR A 250 -1.99 6.56 -3.23
N GLY A 251 -1.19 7.27 -2.42
CA GLY A 251 -0.52 6.70 -1.25
C GLY A 251 0.66 5.80 -1.60
N ALA A 252 1.30 6.02 -2.75
CA ALA A 252 2.47 5.26 -3.20
C ALA A 252 3.76 5.58 -2.41
N VAL A 253 3.72 6.61 -1.56
CA VAL A 253 4.79 6.99 -0.63
C VAL A 253 4.21 7.39 0.72
N SER A 254 5.04 7.57 1.73
CA SER A 254 4.59 8.09 3.02
C SER A 254 3.90 9.46 2.87
N ASN A 255 2.85 9.70 3.66
CA ASN A 255 2.10 10.96 3.63
C ASN A 255 3.00 12.19 3.89
N GLN A 256 4.04 12.03 4.72
CA GLN A 256 5.02 13.09 4.98
C GLN A 256 5.79 13.48 3.72
N LEU A 257 6.29 12.48 2.98
CA LEU A 257 7.02 12.70 1.73
C LEU A 257 6.11 13.28 0.64
N GLU A 258 4.91 12.72 0.46
CA GLU A 258 3.96 13.21 -0.55
C GLU A 258 3.58 14.68 -0.29
N SER A 259 3.26 15.03 0.97
CA SER A 259 2.94 16.40 1.36
C SER A 259 4.13 17.36 1.18
N CYS A 260 5.35 16.89 1.38
CA CYS A 260 6.56 17.68 1.14
C CYS A 260 6.79 17.92 -0.36
N VAL A 261 6.56 16.90 -1.20
CA VAL A 261 6.76 16.99 -2.65
C VAL A 261 5.71 17.91 -3.30
N THR A 262 4.46 17.89 -2.86
CA THR A 262 3.42 18.78 -3.40
C THR A 262 3.64 20.27 -3.10
N GLN A 263 4.57 20.59 -2.20
CA GLN A 263 4.97 21.96 -1.88
C GLN A 263 6.22 22.41 -2.67
N LEU A 264 6.87 21.52 -3.42
CA LEU A 264 8.03 21.85 -4.23
C LEU A 264 7.64 22.04 -5.68
N SER A 265 8.34 22.98 -6.31
CA SER A 265 8.35 23.12 -7.76
C SER A 265 9.48 22.29 -8.36
N VAL A 266 9.40 22.01 -9.66
CA VAL A 266 10.45 21.32 -10.40
C VAL A 266 11.82 22.00 -10.22
N ASN A 267 12.87 21.20 -9.98
CA ASN A 267 14.25 21.58 -9.66
C ASN A 267 14.50 22.17 -8.26
N GLN A 268 13.49 22.18 -7.38
CA GLN A 268 13.72 22.51 -5.99
C GLN A 268 14.18 21.29 -5.19
N THR A 269 15.07 21.57 -4.24
CA THR A 269 15.56 20.62 -3.26
C THR A 269 15.06 21.03 -1.89
N ALA A 270 14.63 20.06 -1.08
CA ALA A 270 14.33 20.31 0.30
C ALA A 270 14.65 19.10 1.17
N ARG A 271 14.59 19.32 2.48
CA ARG A 271 14.73 18.23 3.45
C ARG A 271 13.70 18.35 4.56
N PHE A 272 13.31 17.21 5.10
CA PHE A 272 12.46 17.14 6.28
C PHE A 272 12.91 16.04 7.22
N VAL A 273 12.51 16.18 8.48
CA VAL A 273 12.69 15.13 9.48
C VAL A 273 11.44 14.27 9.48
N ALA A 274 11.61 13.00 9.09
CA ALA A 274 10.54 12.03 9.01
C ALA A 274 10.30 11.35 10.37
N GLU A 275 9.13 10.73 10.51
CA GLU A 275 8.87 9.81 11.61
C GLU A 275 9.86 8.63 11.57
N LEU A 276 10.38 8.23 12.73
CA LEU A 276 11.35 7.15 12.80
C LEU A 276 10.65 5.79 12.61
N PRO A 277 11.00 5.00 11.58
CA PRO A 277 10.36 3.73 11.34
C PRO A 277 10.81 2.67 12.37
N PRO A 278 10.10 1.53 12.47
CA PRO A 278 10.53 0.41 13.28
C PRO A 278 11.97 -0.02 12.95
N ARG A 279 12.69 -0.48 13.98
CA ARG A 279 14.09 -0.89 13.86
C ARG A 279 14.32 -1.88 12.73
N ASP A 280 13.42 -2.84 12.55
CA ASP A 280 13.58 -3.87 11.52
C ASP A 280 13.54 -3.29 10.10
N LEU A 281 12.76 -2.22 9.87
CA LEU A 281 12.76 -1.50 8.60
C LEU A 281 14.04 -0.67 8.40
N ILE A 282 14.57 -0.05 9.47
CA ILE A 282 15.86 0.66 9.42
C ILE A 282 16.98 -0.32 9.04
N MET A 283 17.00 -1.48 9.70
CA MET A 283 17.99 -2.53 9.44
C MET A 283 17.83 -3.14 8.05
N ALA A 284 16.59 -3.24 7.54
CA ALA A 284 16.34 -3.74 6.20
C ALA A 284 16.73 -2.72 5.11
N ALA A 285 16.62 -1.43 5.39
CA ALA A 285 17.01 -0.37 4.47
C ALA A 285 18.54 -0.20 4.38
N SER A 286 19.26 -0.30 5.50
CA SER A 286 20.69 -0.01 5.56
C SER A 286 21.52 -0.84 4.57
N CYS A 287 22.22 -0.17 3.65
CA CYS A 287 23.16 -0.81 2.72
C CYS A 287 24.46 -1.29 3.40
N GLU A 288 24.81 -0.73 4.57
CA GLU A 288 26.08 -1.02 5.26
C GLU A 288 25.85 -1.77 6.58
N PHE A 289 26.65 -2.82 6.81
CA PHE A 289 26.50 -3.79 7.90
C PHE A 289 26.57 -3.15 9.31
N SER A 290 25.38 -2.91 9.87
CA SER A 290 24.84 -3.19 11.23
C SER A 290 25.64 -2.97 12.52
N HIS A 291 26.97 -3.05 12.57
CA HIS A 291 27.68 -2.99 13.86
C HIS A 291 27.53 -1.62 14.52
N ASP A 292 27.72 -0.55 13.76
CA ASP A 292 27.57 0.81 14.29
C ASP A 292 26.10 1.21 14.51
N LEU A 293 25.18 0.73 13.68
CA LEU A 293 23.74 0.97 13.83
C LEU A 293 23.17 0.27 15.06
N SER A 294 23.72 -0.89 15.43
CA SER A 294 23.33 -1.62 16.64
C SER A 294 23.69 -0.87 17.94
N ASN A 295 24.71 -0.01 17.88
CA ASN A 295 25.20 0.83 18.98
C ASN A 295 24.47 2.16 19.13
N VAL A 296 23.47 2.47 18.28
CA VAL A 296 22.65 3.70 18.37
C VAL A 296 21.70 3.66 19.61
N SER A 297 22.00 2.84 20.62
CA SER A 297 21.15 2.52 21.76
C SER A 297 21.46 3.25 23.08
N SER A 298 22.48 4.12 23.13
CA SER A 298 22.95 4.72 24.39
C SER A 298 22.62 6.20 24.60
N GLY A 299 21.82 6.82 23.73
CA GLY A 299 21.53 8.26 23.80
C GLY A 299 20.10 8.64 23.40
N GLU A 300 19.88 9.93 23.18
CA GLU A 300 18.62 10.42 22.62
C GLU A 300 18.34 9.79 21.25
N PRO A 301 17.05 9.54 20.92
CA PRO A 301 16.70 8.79 19.72
C PRO A 301 17.19 9.52 18.46
N PRO A 302 17.73 8.78 17.49
CA PRO A 302 18.18 9.36 16.24
C PRO A 302 17.00 9.92 15.44
N LYS A 303 17.29 10.82 14.51
CA LYS A 303 16.30 11.42 13.60
C LYS A 303 16.48 10.84 12.20
N LEU A 304 15.38 10.49 11.54
CA LEU A 304 15.39 10.16 10.12
C LEU A 304 15.32 11.48 9.33
N LEU A 305 16.36 11.77 8.55
CA LEU A 305 16.41 12.92 7.65
C LEU A 305 16.21 12.43 6.22
N ILE A 306 15.25 13.02 5.52
CA ILE A 306 15.04 12.79 4.09
C ILE A 306 15.40 14.09 3.36
N LEU A 307 16.38 14.02 2.46
CA LEU A 307 16.75 15.07 1.52
C LEU A 307 16.30 14.63 0.14
N PHE A 308 15.60 15.49 -0.59
CA PHE A 308 15.05 15.14 -1.89
C PHE A 308 15.00 16.36 -2.83
N GLN A 309 15.05 16.10 -4.13
CA GLN A 309 14.92 17.10 -5.19
C GLN A 309 13.85 16.63 -6.17
N GLN A 310 12.98 17.55 -6.59
CA GLN A 310 11.98 17.26 -7.61
C GLN A 310 12.56 17.41 -9.01
N SER A 311 12.45 16.35 -9.82
CA SER A 311 12.98 16.28 -11.18
C SER A 311 11.94 16.69 -12.23
N PHE A 312 10.67 16.27 -12.06
CA PHE A 312 9.52 16.71 -12.85
C PHE A 312 8.20 16.40 -12.14
#